data_AF-A0A9D6Q1K0-F1
#
_entry.id   AF-A0A9D6Q1K0-F1
#
_cell.length_a   1.000
_cell.length_b   1.000
_cell.length_c   1.000
_cell.angle_alpha   90.00
_cell.angle_beta   90.00
_cell.angle_gamma   90.00
#
_symmetry.space_group_name_H-M   'P 1'
#
loop_
_entity.id
_entity.type
_entity.pdbx_description
1 polymer ?
#
loop_
_entity_poly.entity_id
_entity_poly.type
_entity_poly.pdbx_seq_one_letter_code
_entity_poly.pdbx_strand_id
1 'polypeptide(L)'
;MDGSSKSLTELVGISTWQQIQDSFSSIIGFALLIHDSSGRLLCRSSNENEICKIVRENPLGASLCYNHCGKSIEKAIKKREPFIFKCHANLYSFAVPIALDEKHHVVILGGQVFFSYKDLTDFIRDSGKSGIDSSRILAIKKSLRFSDITSLKSACRYISTSANHLLKNTYSQNMFKQRFSQLLTLFNVSTDLSFDITSYEIYGNILNTLGILFDVNTASI
;
A
#
# COMPACT_ATOMS: atom_id res chain seq x y z
N MET A 1 -3.35 26.62 5.68
CA MET A 1 -3.71 26.39 4.27
C MET A 1 -2.75 25.33 3.74
N ASP A 2 -3.17 24.07 3.77
CA ASP A 2 -2.56 23.01 2.97
C ASP A 2 -3.70 22.51 2.08
N GLY A 3 -3.58 22.77 0.77
CA GLY A 3 -4.58 22.35 -0.20
C GLY A 3 -4.54 20.82 -0.24
N SER A 4 -5.62 20.19 0.24
CA SER A 4 -5.74 18.75 0.45
C SER A 4 -5.21 17.94 -0.75
N SER A 5 -3.97 17.46 -0.65
CA SER A 5 -3.42 16.50 -1.59
C SER A 5 -4.21 15.21 -1.46
N LYS A 6 -4.93 14.82 -2.52
CA LYS A 6 -5.71 13.58 -2.55
C LYS A 6 -4.85 12.39 -2.12
N SER A 7 -5.44 11.48 -1.35
CA SER A 7 -4.73 10.27 -0.90
C SER A 7 -4.46 9.33 -2.09
N LEU A 8 -3.42 8.48 -2.00
CA LEU A 8 -3.13 7.49 -3.06
C LEU A 8 -4.29 6.52 -3.30
N THR A 9 -5.11 6.27 -2.28
CA THR A 9 -6.33 5.48 -2.37
C THR A 9 -7.45 6.19 -3.13
N GLU A 10 -7.55 7.52 -3.06
CA GLU A 10 -8.47 8.31 -3.89
C GLU A 10 -7.98 8.42 -5.33
N LEU A 11 -6.66 8.55 -5.53
CA LEU A 11 -6.08 8.74 -6.86
C LEU A 11 -6.17 7.48 -7.74
N VAL A 12 -5.91 6.30 -7.18
CA VAL A 12 -5.85 5.04 -7.95
C VAL A 12 -7.01 4.08 -7.63
N GLY A 13 -7.69 4.28 -6.49
CA GLY A 13 -8.75 3.39 -6.00
C GLY A 13 -8.21 2.21 -5.19
N ILE A 14 -8.81 1.95 -4.02
CA ILE A 14 -8.43 0.84 -3.12
C ILE A 14 -8.54 -0.52 -3.83
N SER A 15 -9.56 -0.71 -4.67
CA SER A 15 -9.76 -1.95 -5.42
C SER A 15 -8.62 -2.23 -6.41
N THR A 16 -8.12 -1.21 -7.10
CA THR A 16 -6.98 -1.32 -8.01
C THR A 16 -5.71 -1.70 -7.25
N TRP A 17 -5.43 -1.04 -6.12
CA TRP A 17 -4.30 -1.39 -5.25
C TRP A 17 -4.38 -2.85 -4.80
N GLN A 18 -5.55 -3.29 -4.36
CA GLN A 18 -5.78 -4.66 -3.91
C GLN A 18 -5.54 -5.67 -5.04
N GLN A 19 -6.08 -5.43 -6.24
CA GLN A 19 -5.91 -6.33 -7.38
C GLN A 19 -4.44 -6.48 -7.79
N ILE A 20 -3.69 -5.39 -7.82
CA ILE A 20 -2.26 -5.41 -8.13
C ILE A 20 -1.49 -6.18 -7.05
N GLN A 21 -1.80 -5.91 -5.78
CA GLN A 21 -1.15 -6.58 -4.65
C GLN A 21 -1.41 -8.09 -4.65
N ASP A 22 -2.66 -8.50 -4.83
CA ASP A 22 -3.08 -9.91 -4.89
C ASP A 22 -2.40 -10.62 -6.07
N SER A 23 -2.34 -9.97 -7.24
CA SER A 23 -1.67 -10.52 -8.43
C SER A 23 -0.19 -10.76 -8.16
N PHE A 24 0.54 -9.76 -7.66
CA PHE A 24 1.96 -9.94 -7.34
C PHE A 24 2.20 -10.99 -6.26
N SER A 25 1.39 -10.98 -5.20
CA SER A 25 1.48 -11.94 -4.10
C SER A 25 1.27 -13.37 -4.58
N SER A 26 0.32 -13.60 -5.49
CA SER A 26 0.06 -14.91 -6.09
C SER A 26 1.24 -15.43 -6.92
N ILE A 27 1.93 -14.54 -7.65
CA ILE A 27 3.07 -14.89 -8.52
C ILE A 27 4.30 -15.23 -7.69
N ILE A 28 4.62 -14.41 -6.68
CA ILE A 28 5.84 -14.62 -5.88
C ILE A 28 5.65 -15.65 -4.76
N GLY A 29 4.40 -16.04 -4.44
CA GLY A 29 4.09 -17.00 -3.38
C GLY A 29 4.26 -16.49 -1.94
N PHE A 30 4.57 -15.21 -1.77
CA PHE A 30 4.82 -14.57 -0.48
C PHE A 30 3.72 -13.58 -0.08
N ALA A 31 3.67 -13.26 1.21
CA ALA A 31 2.87 -12.15 1.70
C ALA A 31 3.35 -10.85 1.03
N LEU A 32 2.43 -9.95 0.74
CA LEU A 32 2.74 -8.65 0.13
C LEU A 32 1.82 -7.56 0.68
N LEU A 33 2.40 -6.41 0.99
CA LEU A 33 1.75 -5.26 1.60
C LEU A 33 2.29 -3.97 0.99
N ILE A 34 1.41 -3.14 0.44
CA ILE A 34 1.77 -1.83 -0.12
C ILE A 34 1.47 -0.73 0.90
N HIS A 35 2.49 0.05 1.24
CA HIS A 35 2.40 1.18 2.16
C HIS A 35 2.60 2.50 1.42
N ASP A 36 1.94 3.56 1.89
CA ASP A 36 2.26 4.94 1.52
C ASP A 36 3.56 5.43 2.19
N SER A 37 3.96 6.66 1.87
CA SER A 37 5.15 7.30 2.44
C SER A 37 5.08 7.54 3.95
N SER A 38 3.88 7.52 4.55
CA SER A 38 3.68 7.62 6.00
C SER A 38 3.69 6.26 6.71
N GLY A 39 3.85 5.16 5.96
CA GLY A 39 3.82 3.81 6.51
C GLY A 39 2.41 3.27 6.74
N ARG A 40 1.36 3.89 6.19
CA ARG A 40 -0.01 3.36 6.23
C ARG A 40 -0.24 2.40 5.07
N LEU A 41 -0.99 1.34 5.32
CA LEU A 41 -1.40 0.40 4.29
C LEU A 41 -2.40 1.04 3.32
N LEU A 42 -2.18 0.83 2.01
CA LEU A 42 -3.11 1.29 0.97
C LEU A 42 -4.32 0.36 0.80
N CYS A 43 -4.16 -0.92 1.13
CA CYS A 43 -5.20 -1.94 1.04
C CYS A 43 -4.91 -3.08 2.04
N ARG A 44 -5.78 -4.10 2.13
CA ARG A 44 -5.59 -5.22 3.07
C ARG A 44 -4.41 -6.09 2.62
N SER A 45 -3.70 -6.73 3.56
CA SER A 45 -2.60 -7.63 3.26
C SER A 45 -2.99 -8.78 2.32
N SER A 46 -2.12 -9.14 1.37
CA SER A 46 -2.28 -10.32 0.53
C SER A 46 -1.43 -11.48 1.06
N ASN A 47 -1.99 -12.70 1.02
CA ASN A 47 -1.29 -13.96 1.37
C ASN A 47 -0.58 -13.91 2.73
N GLU A 48 -1.25 -13.28 3.69
CA GLU A 48 -0.66 -12.89 4.97
C GLU A 48 -0.18 -14.09 5.81
N ASN A 49 0.95 -13.91 6.50
CA ASN A 49 1.49 -14.93 7.41
C ASN A 49 0.72 -14.93 8.74
N GLU A 50 0.28 -16.11 9.19
CA GLU A 50 -0.42 -16.33 10.46
C GLU A 50 0.36 -15.83 11.69
N ILE A 51 1.70 -15.91 11.68
CA ILE A 51 2.54 -15.34 12.73
C ILE A 51 2.32 -13.83 12.83
N CYS A 52 2.26 -13.13 11.70
CA CYS A 52 2.04 -11.69 11.69
C CYS A 52 0.66 -11.33 12.25
N LYS A 53 -0.37 -12.17 12.02
CA LYS A 53 -1.69 -11.99 12.63
C LYS A 53 -1.62 -12.11 14.15
N ILE A 54 -1.08 -13.21 14.66
CA ILE A 54 -0.91 -13.46 16.10
C ILE A 54 -0.12 -12.33 16.78
N VAL A 55 0.98 -11.89 16.16
CA VAL A 55 1.82 -10.81 16.70
C VAL A 55 1.04 -9.49 16.79
N ARG A 56 0.26 -9.14 15.77
CA ARG A 56 -0.48 -7.87 15.75
C ARG A 56 -1.76 -7.87 16.56
N GLU A 57 -2.31 -9.03 16.92
CA GLU A 57 -3.40 -9.12 17.89
C GLU A 57 -2.94 -8.76 19.31
N ASN A 58 -1.65 -8.93 19.61
CA ASN A 58 -1.06 -8.46 20.85
C ASN A 58 -0.67 -6.95 20.73
N PRO A 59 -1.10 -6.07 21.67
CA PRO A 59 -0.80 -4.63 21.59
C PRO A 59 0.69 -4.28 21.54
N LEU A 60 1.53 -4.98 22.32
CA LEU A 60 2.98 -4.76 22.32
C LEU A 60 3.59 -5.28 21.00
N GLY A 61 3.16 -6.45 20.53
CA GLY A 61 3.57 -7.01 19.24
C GLY A 61 3.19 -6.11 18.06
N ALA A 62 1.99 -5.55 18.05
CA ALA A 62 1.54 -4.57 17.06
C ALA A 62 2.44 -3.31 17.06
N SER A 63 2.77 -2.77 18.24
CA SER A 63 3.67 -1.64 18.39
C SER A 63 5.09 -1.95 17.89
N LEU A 64 5.62 -3.14 18.20
CA LEU A 64 6.92 -3.59 17.68
C LEU A 64 6.90 -3.78 16.15
N CYS A 65 5.80 -4.30 15.60
CA CYS A 65 5.58 -4.40 14.16
C CYS A 65 5.63 -3.03 13.51
N TYR A 66 4.83 -2.08 14.02
CA TYR A 66 4.76 -0.72 13.50
C TYR A 66 6.13 -0.04 13.51
N ASN A 67 6.84 -0.11 14.64
CA ASN A 67 8.16 0.50 14.78
C ASN A 67 9.22 -0.14 13.88
N HIS A 68 9.29 -1.47 13.83
CA HIS A 68 10.33 -2.16 13.08
C HIS A 68 10.10 -2.14 11.56
N CYS A 69 8.86 -2.37 11.12
CA CYS A 69 8.49 -2.28 9.70
C CYS A 69 8.48 -0.82 9.24
N GLY A 70 7.99 0.11 10.06
CA GLY A 70 8.01 1.56 9.78
C GLY A 70 9.43 2.08 9.52
N LYS A 71 10.39 1.76 10.41
CA LYS A 71 11.81 2.09 10.19
C LYS A 71 12.37 1.50 8.89
N SER A 72 11.89 0.31 8.50
CA SER A 72 12.32 -0.34 7.25
C SER A 72 11.73 0.35 6.03
N ILE A 73 10.47 0.80 6.10
CA ILE A 73 9.80 1.62 5.09
C ILE A 73 10.52 2.95 4.91
N GLU A 74 10.75 3.69 6.00
CA GLU A 74 11.49 4.96 5.99
C GLU A 74 12.89 4.80 5.37
N LYS A 75 13.60 3.74 5.78
CA LYS A 75 14.92 3.40 5.25
C LYS A 75 14.87 3.11 3.74
N ALA A 76 13.85 2.39 3.27
CA ALA A 76 13.67 2.09 1.85
C ALA A 76 13.46 3.39 1.06
N ILE A 77 12.56 4.27 1.53
CA ILE A 77 12.29 5.56 0.89
C ILE A 77 13.57 6.41 0.83
N LYS A 78 14.28 6.52 1.96
CA LYS A 78 15.50 7.33 2.05
C LYS A 78 16.61 6.83 1.13
N LYS A 79 16.82 5.52 1.07
CA LYS A 79 17.88 4.92 0.24
C LYS A 79 17.50 4.78 -1.23
N ARG A 80 16.19 4.79 -1.55
CA ARG A 80 15.64 4.54 -2.90
C ARG A 80 16.13 3.22 -3.51
N GLU A 81 16.44 2.24 -2.66
CA GLU A 81 16.95 0.94 -3.07
C GLU A 81 16.19 -0.18 -2.34
N PRO A 82 15.95 -1.32 -3.01
CA PRO A 82 15.37 -2.48 -2.36
C PRO A 82 16.37 -3.14 -1.41
N PHE A 83 15.89 -3.67 -0.29
CA PHE A 83 16.73 -4.45 0.62
C PHE A 83 15.95 -5.52 1.36
N ILE A 84 16.66 -6.53 1.84
CA ILE A 84 16.12 -7.59 2.69
C ILE A 84 16.51 -7.31 4.14
N PHE A 85 15.58 -7.56 5.06
CA PHE A 85 15.77 -7.41 6.49
C PHE A 85 15.08 -8.53 7.26
N LYS A 86 15.52 -8.73 8.49
CA LYS A 86 14.86 -9.59 9.47
C LYS A 86 14.05 -8.70 10.39
N CYS A 87 12.76 -9.01 10.59
CA CYS A 87 11.90 -8.24 11.49
C CYS A 87 12.05 -8.71 12.94
N HIS A 88 11.40 -8.01 13.88
CA HIS A 88 11.44 -8.36 15.30
C HIS A 88 10.89 -9.76 15.61
N ALA A 89 10.00 -10.29 14.76
CA ALA A 89 9.45 -11.65 14.87
C ALA A 89 10.34 -12.72 14.21
N ASN A 90 11.60 -12.38 13.92
CA ASN A 90 12.57 -13.20 13.19
C ASN A 90 12.17 -13.63 11.76
N LEU A 91 11.11 -13.05 11.19
CA LEU A 91 10.74 -13.26 9.79
C LEU A 91 11.59 -12.40 8.86
N TYR A 92 12.03 -12.98 7.76
CA TYR A 92 12.72 -12.28 6.69
C TYR A 92 11.71 -11.68 5.72
N SER A 93 11.93 -10.40 5.40
CA SER A 93 11.11 -9.62 4.49
C SER A 93 12.00 -8.76 3.60
N PHE A 94 11.49 -8.34 2.47
CA PHE A 94 12.09 -7.30 1.65
C PHE A 94 11.25 -6.03 1.69
N ALA A 95 11.89 -4.90 1.44
CA ALA A 95 11.25 -3.61 1.18
C ALA A 95 11.69 -3.11 -0.19
N VAL A 96 10.72 -2.75 -1.05
CA VAL A 96 10.97 -2.18 -2.38
C VAL A 96 10.32 -0.80 -2.45
N PRO A 97 11.10 0.29 -2.49
CA PRO A 97 10.58 1.64 -2.67
C PRO A 97 10.24 1.89 -4.14
N ILE A 98 9.08 2.51 -4.40
CA ILE A 98 8.62 2.90 -5.74
C ILE A 98 8.17 4.36 -5.67
N ALA A 99 8.89 5.23 -6.38
CA ALA A 99 8.48 6.63 -6.57
C ALA A 99 7.45 6.69 -7.70
N LEU A 100 6.24 7.18 -7.44
CA LEU A 100 5.19 7.35 -8.44
C LEU A 100 5.33 8.70 -9.16
N ASP A 101 5.68 9.74 -8.40
CA ASP A 101 6.11 11.06 -8.88
C ASP A 101 7.06 11.71 -7.85
N GLU A 102 7.27 13.03 -7.91
CA GLU A 102 8.13 13.76 -6.97
C GLU A 102 7.62 13.77 -5.53
N LYS A 103 6.30 13.68 -5.33
CA LYS A 103 5.64 13.79 -4.01
C LYS A 103 5.19 12.43 -3.48
N HIS A 104 4.81 11.52 -4.36
CA HIS A 104 4.16 10.27 -4.02
C HIS A 104 5.12 9.09 -4.12
N HIS A 105 5.29 8.40 -3.00
CA HIS A 105 6.11 7.21 -2.89
C HIS A 105 5.30 6.11 -2.21
N VAL A 106 5.52 4.88 -2.65
CA VAL A 106 5.01 3.68 -1.99
C VAL A 106 6.15 2.74 -1.67
N VAL A 107 5.97 1.94 -0.63
CA VAL A 107 6.90 0.84 -0.30
C VAL A 107 6.14 -0.46 -0.30
N ILE A 108 6.61 -1.38 -1.12
CA ILE A 108 6.13 -2.76 -1.12
C ILE A 108 6.96 -3.53 -0.11
N LEU A 109 6.32 -3.99 0.96
CA LEU A 109 6.87 -5.01 1.84
C LEU A 109 6.40 -6.38 1.36
N GLY A 110 7.32 -7.34 1.30
CA GLY A 110 6.95 -8.71 0.97
C GLY A 110 7.87 -9.74 1.60
N GLY A 111 7.49 -11.01 1.49
CA GLY A 111 8.18 -12.11 2.16
C GLY A 111 7.40 -12.56 3.39
N GLN A 112 7.90 -12.21 4.57
CA GLN A 112 7.41 -12.66 5.88
C GLN A 112 7.56 -14.18 6.04
N VAL A 113 8.80 -14.67 5.95
CA VAL A 113 9.12 -16.11 6.01
C VAL A 113 10.27 -16.38 6.96
N PHE A 114 10.30 -17.57 7.57
CA PHE A 114 11.49 -18.02 8.29
C PHE A 114 12.48 -18.65 7.31
N PHE A 115 13.78 -18.47 7.56
CA PHE A 115 14.82 -19.16 6.79
C PHE A 115 15.25 -20.46 7.43
N SER A 116 15.08 -20.59 8.74
CA SER A 116 15.48 -21.79 9.47
C SER A 116 14.54 -22.07 10.64
N TYR A 117 14.54 -23.32 11.10
CA TYR A 117 13.84 -23.70 12.33
C TYR A 117 14.39 -22.96 13.55
N LYS A 118 15.68 -22.60 13.53
CA LYS A 118 16.31 -21.79 14.58
C LYS A 118 15.62 -20.43 14.72
N ASP A 119 15.33 -19.75 13.60
CA ASP A 119 14.64 -18.46 13.62
C ASP A 119 13.27 -18.53 14.29
N LEU A 120 12.52 -19.61 14.00
CA LEU A 120 11.24 -19.89 14.65
C LEU A 120 11.42 -20.14 16.15
N THR A 121 12.36 -21.00 16.56
CA THR A 121 12.56 -21.30 17.98
C THR A 121 13.06 -20.10 18.77
N ASP A 122 13.93 -19.28 18.18
CA ASP A 122 14.39 -18.03 18.79
C ASP A 122 13.20 -17.07 18.97
N PHE A 123 12.33 -16.96 17.96
CA PHE A 123 11.11 -16.16 18.09
C PHE A 123 10.17 -16.69 19.18
N ILE A 124 9.89 -17.99 19.23
CA ILE A 124 9.04 -18.60 20.28
C ILE A 124 9.62 -18.34 21.68
N ARG A 125 10.94 -18.44 21.84
CA ARG A 125 11.60 -18.15 23.12
C ARG A 125 11.42 -16.70 23.53
N ASP A 126 11.55 -15.76 22.59
CA ASP A 126 11.48 -14.33 22.87
C ASP A 126 10.03 -13.81 22.91
N SER A 127 9.07 -14.48 22.27
CA SER A 127 7.66 -14.09 22.22
C SER A 127 7.01 -14.05 23.62
N GLY A 128 7.43 -14.97 24.51
CA GLY A 128 6.97 -15.00 25.90
C GLY A 128 7.32 -13.72 26.68
N LYS A 129 8.46 -13.09 26.38
CA LYS A 129 8.87 -11.81 27.00
C LYS A 129 7.99 -10.64 26.55
N SER A 130 7.38 -10.75 25.36
CA SER A 130 6.51 -9.73 24.78
C SER A 130 5.02 -10.01 25.04
N GLY A 131 4.69 -11.00 25.87
CA GLY A 131 3.31 -11.38 26.17
C GLY A 131 2.56 -12.01 24.98
N ILE A 132 3.28 -12.47 23.96
CA ILE A 132 2.70 -13.18 22.82
C ILE A 132 2.64 -14.67 23.19
N ASP A 133 1.43 -15.22 23.23
CA ASP A 133 1.17 -16.60 23.60
C ASP A 133 1.85 -17.58 22.63
N SER A 134 2.88 -18.26 23.14
CA SER A 134 3.67 -19.24 22.41
C SER A 134 2.87 -20.49 22.04
N SER A 135 1.81 -20.82 22.80
CA SER A 135 0.95 -21.97 22.49
C SER A 135 0.21 -21.79 21.17
N ARG A 136 -0.22 -20.56 20.86
CA ARG A 136 -0.86 -20.21 19.58
C ARG A 136 0.10 -20.37 18.40
N ILE A 137 1.37 -20.03 18.59
CA ILE A 137 2.41 -20.22 17.56
C ILE A 137 2.67 -21.71 17.32
N LEU A 138 2.73 -22.50 18.39
CA LEU A 138 2.93 -23.95 18.30
C LEU A 138 1.75 -24.67 17.61
N ALA A 139 0.52 -24.19 17.82
CA ALA A 139 -0.68 -24.74 17.18
C ALA A 139 -0.64 -24.63 15.64
N ILE A 140 -0.05 -23.56 15.11
CA ILE A 140 0.05 -23.31 13.66
C ILE A 140 1.37 -23.80 13.03
N LYS A 141 2.19 -24.56 13.77
CA LYS A 141 3.55 -24.94 13.36
C LYS A 141 3.62 -25.59 11.96
N LYS A 142 2.61 -26.38 11.59
CA LYS A 142 2.54 -27.08 10.29
C LYS A 142 2.22 -26.18 9.10
N SER A 143 1.60 -25.02 9.33
CA SER A 143 1.24 -24.05 8.27
C SER A 143 2.25 -22.91 8.14
N LEU A 144 3.36 -22.96 8.89
CA LEU A 144 4.40 -21.95 8.85
C LEU A 144 5.15 -21.97 7.52
N ARG A 145 5.42 -20.77 7.00
CA ARG A 145 6.13 -20.58 5.74
C ARG A 145 7.62 -20.50 5.97
N PHE A 146 8.34 -21.41 5.33
CA PHE A 146 9.80 -21.41 5.23
C PHE A 146 10.21 -21.17 3.78
N SER A 147 11.32 -20.47 3.60
CA SER A 147 11.93 -20.23 2.30
C SER A 147 13.42 -19.99 2.48
N ASP A 148 14.18 -19.95 1.40
CA ASP A 148 15.58 -19.57 1.40
C ASP A 148 15.78 -18.11 0.92
N ILE A 149 17.00 -17.60 1.14
CA ILE A 149 17.40 -16.26 0.73
C ILE A 149 17.40 -16.06 -0.80
N THR A 150 17.65 -17.11 -1.58
CA THR A 150 17.67 -17.04 -3.05
C THR A 150 16.27 -16.79 -3.57
N SER A 151 15.29 -17.57 -3.10
CA SER A 151 13.86 -17.38 -3.39
C SER A 151 13.37 -15.98 -2.99
N LEU A 152 13.74 -15.50 -1.80
CA LEU A 152 13.37 -14.15 -1.35
C LEU A 152 14.03 -13.04 -2.19
N LYS A 153 15.29 -13.19 -2.58
CA LYS A 153 15.99 -12.26 -3.48
C LYS A 153 15.36 -12.23 -4.87
N SER A 154 14.99 -13.39 -5.41
CA SER A 154 14.31 -13.51 -6.70
C SER A 154 12.96 -12.79 -6.69
N ALA A 155 12.15 -12.99 -5.65
CA ALA A 155 10.89 -12.26 -5.49
C ALA A 155 11.10 -10.75 -5.34
N CYS A 156 12.06 -10.32 -4.51
CA CYS A 156 12.41 -8.91 -4.36
C CYS A 156 12.81 -8.27 -5.68
N ARG A 157 13.64 -8.96 -6.48
CA ARG A 157 14.06 -8.49 -7.81
C ARG A 157 12.88 -8.40 -8.77
N TYR A 158 12.03 -9.43 -8.82
CA TYR A 158 10.84 -9.46 -9.66
C TYR A 158 9.89 -8.30 -9.35
N ILE A 159 9.61 -8.05 -8.06
CA ILE A 159 8.77 -6.92 -7.65
C ILE A 159 9.44 -5.60 -8.02
N SER A 160 10.75 -5.45 -7.77
CA SER A 160 11.50 -4.23 -8.08
C SER A 160 11.42 -3.86 -9.56
N THR A 161 11.50 -4.84 -10.47
CA THR A 161 11.40 -4.58 -11.91
C THR A 161 9.96 -4.41 -12.38
N SER A 162 9.05 -5.27 -11.94
CA SER A 162 7.69 -5.35 -12.49
C SER A 162 6.76 -4.29 -11.90
N ALA A 163 6.80 -4.11 -10.58
CA ALA A 163 5.90 -3.19 -9.89
C ALA A 163 6.23 -1.72 -10.18
N ASN A 164 7.50 -1.38 -10.38
CA ASN A 164 7.90 0.00 -10.68
C ASN A 164 7.20 0.52 -11.95
N HIS A 165 7.20 -0.25 -13.04
CA HIS A 165 6.51 0.13 -14.27
C HIS A 165 4.98 0.08 -14.12
N LEU A 166 4.45 -1.02 -13.57
CA LEU A 166 3.01 -1.20 -13.45
C LEU A 166 2.35 -0.11 -12.59
N LEU A 167 2.93 0.17 -11.41
CA LEU A 167 2.36 1.14 -10.48
C LEU A 167 2.49 2.57 -11.00
N LYS A 168 3.64 2.93 -11.60
CA LYS A 168 3.79 4.24 -12.25
C LYS A 168 2.78 4.43 -13.37
N ASN A 169 2.65 3.46 -14.27
CA ASN A 169 1.71 3.55 -15.38
C ASN A 169 0.28 3.64 -14.89
N THR A 170 -0.11 2.81 -13.92
CA THR A 170 -1.45 2.83 -13.32
C THR A 170 -1.73 4.18 -12.67
N TYR A 171 -0.77 4.71 -11.90
CA TYR A 171 -0.87 6.02 -11.28
C TYR A 171 -1.02 7.14 -12.32
N SER A 172 -0.13 7.20 -13.31
CA SER A 172 -0.17 8.22 -14.36
C SER A 172 -1.46 8.17 -15.19
N GLN A 173 -1.96 6.97 -15.51
CA GLN A 173 -3.23 6.81 -16.23
C GLN A 173 -4.42 7.34 -15.43
N ASN A 174 -4.48 7.07 -14.13
CA ASN A 174 -5.56 7.59 -13.29
C ASN A 174 -5.46 9.10 -13.10
N MET A 175 -4.24 9.63 -12.90
CA MET A 175 -4.02 11.08 -12.86
C MET A 175 -4.43 11.76 -14.15
N PHE A 176 -4.10 11.17 -15.31
CA PHE A 176 -4.52 11.68 -16.61
C PHE A 176 -6.05 11.68 -16.76
N LYS A 177 -6.72 10.58 -16.39
CA LYS A 177 -8.19 10.48 -16.41
C LYS A 177 -8.85 11.57 -15.57
N GLN A 178 -8.36 11.81 -14.35
CA GLN A 178 -8.88 12.86 -13.48
C GLN A 178 -8.70 14.25 -14.09
N ARG A 179 -7.48 14.59 -14.55
CA ARG A 179 -7.19 15.90 -15.18
C ARG A 179 -8.00 16.12 -16.46
N PHE A 180 -8.15 15.09 -17.27
CA PHE A 180 -8.95 15.16 -18.50
C PHE A 180 -10.43 15.39 -18.18
N SER A 181 -10.98 14.72 -17.17
CA SER A 181 -12.36 14.95 -16.70
C SER A 181 -12.57 16.39 -16.19
N GLN A 182 -11.61 16.93 -15.44
CA GLN A 182 -11.64 18.34 -15.01
C GLN A 182 -11.61 19.31 -16.20
N LEU A 183 -10.76 19.05 -17.20
CA LEU A 183 -10.66 19.88 -18.40
C LEU A 183 -11.94 19.83 -19.24
N LEU A 184 -12.55 18.66 -19.43
CA LEU A 184 -13.84 18.53 -20.11
C LEU A 184 -14.95 19.30 -19.39
N THR A 185 -14.93 19.29 -18.06
CA THR A 185 -15.92 20.03 -17.25
C THR A 185 -15.79 21.53 -17.45
N LEU A 186 -14.55 22.06 -17.42
CA LEU A 186 -14.27 23.47 -17.71
C LEU A 186 -14.68 23.85 -19.14
N PHE A 187 -14.44 22.96 -20.11
CA PHE A 187 -14.83 23.18 -21.49
C PHE A 187 -16.36 23.28 -21.63
N ASN A 188 -17.12 22.36 -21.02
CA ASN A 188 -18.59 22.38 -21.05
C ASN A 188 -19.15 23.67 -20.44
N VAL A 189 -18.63 24.12 -19.30
CA VAL A 189 -19.05 25.41 -18.73
C VAL A 189 -18.75 26.57 -19.67
N SER A 190 -17.58 26.56 -20.32
CA SER A 190 -17.21 27.62 -21.26
C SER A 190 -18.10 27.64 -22.50
N THR A 191 -18.48 26.47 -23.03
CA THR A 191 -19.42 26.40 -24.16
C THR A 191 -20.80 26.86 -23.72
N ASP A 192 -21.23 26.48 -22.52
CA ASP A 192 -22.55 26.82 -22.01
C ASP A 192 -22.68 28.33 -21.72
N LEU A 193 -21.62 28.98 -21.24
CA LEU A 193 -21.58 30.44 -21.09
C LEU A 193 -21.59 31.21 -22.41
N SER A 194 -21.35 30.55 -23.55
CA SER A 194 -21.30 31.19 -24.87
C SER A 194 -22.62 31.14 -25.65
N PHE A 195 -23.65 30.49 -25.11
CA PHE A 195 -25.00 30.42 -25.67
C PHE A 195 -26.04 31.08 -24.73
N ASP A 196 -27.19 31.50 -25.26
CA ASP A 196 -28.34 32.02 -24.49
C ASP A 196 -28.98 30.89 -23.66
N ILE A 197 -28.36 30.57 -22.53
CA ILE A 197 -28.79 29.51 -21.62
C ILE A 197 -29.60 30.09 -20.45
N THR A 198 -30.61 29.35 -19.99
CA THR A 198 -31.45 29.79 -18.87
C THR A 198 -30.67 29.80 -17.55
N SER A 199 -31.05 30.68 -16.62
CA SER A 199 -30.36 30.79 -15.32
C SER A 199 -30.29 29.46 -14.55
N TYR A 200 -31.29 28.59 -14.71
CA TYR A 200 -31.35 27.29 -14.05
C TYR A 200 -30.27 26.30 -14.56
N GLU A 201 -30.05 26.27 -15.87
CA GLU A 201 -29.01 25.43 -16.49
C GLU A 201 -27.61 25.91 -16.12
N ILE A 202 -27.40 27.23 -16.03
CA ILE A 202 -26.15 27.83 -15.55
C ILE A 202 -25.86 27.37 -14.11
N TYR A 203 -26.84 27.43 -13.20
CA TYR A 203 -26.66 26.98 -11.83
C TYR A 203 -26.34 25.49 -11.74
N GLY A 204 -27.05 24.65 -12.50
CA GLY A 204 -26.78 23.21 -12.56
C GLY A 204 -25.37 22.90 -13.04
N ASN A 205 -24.91 23.58 -14.09
CA ASN A 205 -23.57 23.42 -14.63
C ASN A 205 -22.48 23.93 -13.71
N ILE A 206 -22.69 25.08 -13.04
CA ILE A 206 -21.77 25.59 -12.01
C ILE A 206 -21.68 24.60 -10.84
N LEU A 207 -22.80 24.10 -10.33
CA LEU A 207 -22.81 23.16 -9.21
C LEU A 207 -22.12 21.84 -9.57
N ASN A 208 -22.39 21.29 -10.76
CA ASN A 208 -21.73 20.08 -11.24
C ASN A 208 -20.21 20.31 -11.42
N THR A 209 -19.83 21.49 -11.89
CA THR A 209 -18.43 21.88 -12.06
C THR A 209 -17.71 22.07 -10.73
N LEU A 210 -18.37 22.69 -9.76
CA LEU A 210 -17.86 22.78 -8.39
C LEU A 210 -17.72 21.39 -7.77
N GLY A 211 -18.67 20.48 -8.03
CA GLY A 211 -18.59 19.07 -7.63
C GLY A 211 -17.37 18.35 -8.18
N ILE A 212 -17.07 18.52 -9.48
CA ILE A 212 -15.93 17.84 -10.14
C ILE A 212 -14.58 18.50 -9.82
N LEU A 213 -14.52 19.83 -9.73
CA LEU A 213 -13.27 20.56 -9.42
C LEU A 213 -12.85 20.40 -7.96
N PHE A 214 -13.82 20.35 -7.05
CA PHE A 214 -13.58 20.30 -5.61
C PHE A 214 -13.92 18.95 -4.97
N ASP A 215 -14.20 17.91 -5.77
CA ASP A 215 -14.51 16.54 -5.31
C ASP A 215 -15.69 16.48 -4.32
N VAL A 216 -16.72 17.31 -4.53
CA VAL A 216 -17.89 17.40 -3.65
C VAL A 216 -19.01 16.51 -4.18
N ASN A 217 -19.28 15.39 -3.49
CA ASN A 217 -20.29 14.40 -3.91
C ASN A 217 -21.74 14.78 -3.55
N THR A 218 -21.96 15.79 -2.71
CA THR A 218 -23.29 16.28 -2.34
C THR A 218 -23.25 17.77 -2.01
N ALA A 219 -24.02 18.57 -2.75
CA ALA A 219 -24.46 19.89 -2.30
C ALA A 219 -25.94 19.77 -1.94
N SER A 220 -26.25 19.71 -0.63
CA SER A 220 -27.62 19.86 -0.15
C SER A 220 -27.98 21.34 -0.18
N ILE A 221 -29.03 21.69 -0.92
CA ILE A 221 -29.71 22.98 -0.80
C ILE A 221 -30.80 22.83 0.28
#